data_AF-A0AAW0X0G1-F1
#
_entry.id   AF-A0AAW0X0G1-F1
#
_cell.length_a   1.000
_cell.length_b   1.000
_cell.length_c   1.000
_cell.angle_alpha   90.00
_cell.angle_beta   90.00
_cell.angle_gamma   90.00
#
_symmetry.space_group_name_H-M   'P 1'
#
loop_
_entity.id
_entity.type
_entity.pdbx_description
1 polymer ?
#
loop_
_entity_poly.entity_id
_entity_poly.type
_entity_poly.pdbx_seq_one_letter_code
_entity_poly.pdbx_strand_id
1 'polypeptide(L)'
;MALKPLFETTRPLTMPILAAATMVNTYCRHNRNCHEQVPVRSLVEALGNKLQSECSASDDDLTVKAALTTLKALGNMGVMTQEVATSVLGCMETEEVEKSIRVAAAQAFRQAKCNRTTSEKLVNFAVNPEKPTEVRIAAYLEAVKCAEERDFEEIVFQISKEENTQVRAFILSHLLNLQQSDAPDKLHLRYLLTNIVIPRDFNADIRKYSRNIDLSYFSPSAGVGAGLESNIIYDAGSFVPRSIDFNITAALEGISMNIGEVGARFEGLEPVIEHLFGPKGYIQKASVGQIFSEIAKNVEKNGK
;
A
#
# COMPACT_ATOMS: atom_id res chain seq x y z
N MET A 1 -26.00 0.72 -18.81
CA MET A 1 -24.73 0.64 -18.06
C MET A 1 -24.04 2.01 -18.12
N ALA A 2 -24.47 2.94 -17.25
CA ALA A 2 -24.16 4.38 -17.39
C ALA A 2 -22.68 4.75 -17.15
N LEU A 3 -21.93 3.91 -16.44
CA LEU A 3 -20.52 4.18 -16.11
C LEU A 3 -19.52 3.72 -17.18
N LYS A 4 -19.93 2.84 -18.12
CA LYS A 4 -19.02 2.22 -19.10
C LYS A 4 -18.20 3.24 -19.91
N PRO A 5 -18.80 4.31 -20.47
CA PRO A 5 -18.04 5.31 -21.24
C PRO A 5 -16.95 6.01 -20.42
N LEU A 6 -17.09 6.07 -19.09
CA LEU A 6 -16.11 6.67 -18.21
C LEU A 6 -14.87 5.79 -18.03
N PHE A 7 -15.02 4.48 -18.04
CA PHE A 7 -13.90 3.53 -17.95
C PHE A 7 -13.23 3.29 -19.30
N GLU A 8 -13.90 3.58 -20.41
CA GLU A 8 -13.37 3.48 -21.78
C GLU A 8 -12.68 4.76 -22.27
N THR A 9 -12.78 5.85 -21.51
CA THR A 9 -12.16 7.12 -21.92
C THR A 9 -10.64 7.02 -21.93
N THR A 10 -10.03 7.58 -22.97
CA THR A 10 -8.56 7.64 -23.13
C THR A 10 -7.94 8.80 -22.36
N ARG A 11 -8.77 9.74 -21.86
CA ARG A 11 -8.29 10.87 -21.05
C ARG A 11 -8.14 10.44 -19.58
N PRO A 12 -7.08 10.84 -18.87
CA PRO A 12 -6.89 10.51 -17.47
C PRO A 12 -7.82 11.34 -16.56
N LEU A 13 -9.13 11.05 -16.60
CA LEU A 13 -10.14 11.62 -15.71
C LEU A 13 -10.07 10.96 -14.34
N THR A 14 -8.99 11.21 -13.60
CA THR A 14 -8.65 10.50 -12.36
C THR A 14 -9.81 10.51 -11.35
N MET A 15 -10.28 11.68 -10.93
CA MET A 15 -11.32 11.76 -9.89
C MET A 15 -12.64 11.08 -10.29
N PRO A 16 -13.21 11.33 -11.48
CA PRO A 16 -14.41 10.61 -11.93
C PRO A 16 -14.24 9.09 -11.97
N ILE A 17 -13.13 8.58 -12.52
CA ILE A 17 -12.90 7.14 -12.66
C ILE A 17 -12.81 6.48 -11.28
N LEU A 18 -12.08 7.10 -10.34
CA LEU A 18 -11.94 6.56 -8.97
C LEU A 18 -13.27 6.57 -8.21
N ALA A 19 -14.08 7.61 -8.38
CA ALA A 19 -15.41 7.69 -7.78
C ALA A 19 -16.34 6.61 -8.35
N ALA A 20 -16.36 6.44 -9.68
CA ALA A 20 -17.15 5.40 -10.33
C ALA A 20 -16.73 4.00 -9.91
N ALA A 21 -15.44 3.72 -9.78
CA ALA A 21 -14.94 2.44 -9.26
C ALA A 21 -15.43 2.17 -7.83
N THR A 22 -15.42 3.19 -6.98
CA THR A 22 -15.94 3.10 -5.60
C THR A 22 -17.44 2.81 -5.58
N MET A 23 -18.23 3.41 -6.49
CA MET A 23 -19.65 3.11 -6.63
C MET A 23 -19.91 1.64 -7.00
N VAL A 24 -19.08 1.06 -7.89
CA VAL A 24 -19.16 -0.36 -8.25
C VAL A 24 -18.88 -1.26 -7.05
N ASN A 25 -17.87 -0.93 -6.24
CA ASN A 25 -17.58 -1.66 -5.01
C ASN A 25 -18.74 -1.61 -4.02
N THR A 26 -19.29 -0.41 -3.77
CA THR A 26 -20.47 -0.24 -2.92
C THR A 26 -21.65 -1.06 -3.43
N TYR A 27 -21.88 -1.07 -4.75
CA TYR A 27 -22.91 -1.92 -5.36
C TYR A 27 -22.61 -3.41 -5.10
N CYS A 28 -21.38 -3.87 -5.30
CA CYS A 28 -21.01 -5.28 -5.10
C CYS A 28 -21.05 -5.74 -3.65
N ARG A 29 -20.83 -4.86 -2.67
CA ARG A 29 -21.00 -5.19 -1.24
C ARG A 29 -22.46 -5.48 -0.87
N HIS A 30 -23.43 -4.91 -1.60
CA HIS A 30 -24.85 -5.06 -1.32
C HIS A 30 -25.57 -6.08 -2.23
N ASN A 31 -24.91 -6.56 -3.28
CA ASN A 31 -25.50 -7.46 -4.27
C ASN A 31 -24.75 -8.79 -4.32
N ARG A 32 -25.43 -9.87 -3.93
CA ARG A 32 -24.88 -11.23 -4.08
C ARG A 32 -24.56 -11.50 -5.55
N ASN A 33 -23.46 -12.19 -5.81
CA ASN A 33 -22.96 -12.54 -7.15
C ASN A 33 -22.71 -11.33 -8.08
N CYS A 34 -22.48 -10.14 -7.53
CA CYS A 34 -22.15 -8.94 -8.32
C CYS A 34 -21.04 -9.18 -9.37
N HIS A 35 -20.01 -9.94 -9.00
CA HIS A 35 -18.85 -10.27 -9.85
C HIS A 35 -19.20 -11.14 -11.06
N GLU A 36 -20.34 -11.83 -11.03
CA GLU A 36 -20.84 -12.68 -12.13
C GLU A 36 -21.71 -11.89 -13.11
N GLN A 37 -22.17 -10.70 -12.72
CA GLN A 37 -23.05 -9.89 -13.55
C GLN A 37 -22.28 -9.30 -14.74
N VAL A 38 -22.80 -9.53 -15.95
CA VAL A 38 -22.22 -9.05 -17.21
C VAL A 38 -21.88 -7.55 -17.18
N PRO A 39 -22.74 -6.65 -16.65
CA PRO A 39 -22.38 -5.24 -16.56
C PRO A 39 -21.15 -5.00 -15.69
N VAL A 40 -21.02 -5.66 -14.54
CA VAL A 40 -19.87 -5.43 -13.65
C VAL A 40 -18.59 -5.95 -14.28
N ARG A 41 -18.63 -7.17 -14.85
CA ARG A 41 -17.50 -7.76 -15.57
C ARG A 41 -17.00 -6.87 -16.70
N SER A 42 -17.91 -6.32 -17.51
CA SER A 42 -17.53 -5.43 -18.61
C SER A 42 -16.87 -4.12 -18.14
N LEU A 43 -17.08 -3.64 -16.91
CA LEU A 43 -16.34 -2.48 -16.36
C LEU A 43 -14.90 -2.85 -16.00
N VAL A 44 -14.74 -4.02 -15.36
CA VAL A 44 -13.43 -4.54 -14.96
C VAL A 44 -12.58 -4.82 -16.20
N GLU A 45 -13.17 -5.47 -17.21
CA GLU A 45 -12.54 -5.76 -18.49
C GLU A 45 -12.13 -4.48 -19.23
N ALA A 46 -12.94 -3.42 -19.21
CA ALA A 46 -12.58 -2.14 -19.82
C ALA A 46 -11.30 -1.54 -19.19
N LEU A 47 -11.20 -1.57 -17.85
CA LEU A 47 -9.98 -1.14 -17.15
C LEU A 47 -8.79 -2.08 -17.43
N GLY A 48 -9.02 -3.39 -17.46
CA GLY A 48 -7.99 -4.38 -17.79
C GLY A 48 -7.41 -4.18 -19.19
N ASN A 49 -8.25 -3.87 -20.18
CA ASN A 49 -7.81 -3.59 -21.55
C ASN A 49 -6.95 -2.33 -21.63
N LYS A 50 -7.30 -1.27 -20.88
CA LYS A 50 -6.47 -0.06 -20.80
C LYS A 50 -5.09 -0.36 -20.22
N LEU A 51 -5.05 -1.18 -19.17
CA LEU A 51 -3.80 -1.54 -18.50
C LEU A 51 -2.80 -2.23 -19.43
N GLN A 52 -3.26 -2.99 -20.43
CA GLN A 52 -2.37 -3.67 -21.39
C GLN A 52 -1.48 -2.71 -22.17
N SER A 53 -1.97 -1.51 -22.51
CA SER A 53 -1.18 -0.46 -23.17
C SER A 53 -0.52 0.49 -22.17
N GLU A 54 -1.16 0.76 -21.03
CA GLU A 54 -0.68 1.71 -20.04
C GLU A 54 0.47 1.15 -19.18
N CYS A 55 0.54 -0.17 -19.00
CA CYS A 55 1.62 -0.81 -18.27
C CYS A 55 2.80 -1.11 -19.18
N SER A 56 3.52 -0.06 -19.56
CA SER A 56 4.71 -0.11 -20.40
C SER A 56 5.80 0.80 -19.84
N ALA A 57 7.04 0.58 -20.27
CA ALA A 57 8.14 1.50 -20.01
C ALA A 57 7.83 2.85 -20.68
N SER A 58 7.65 3.90 -19.88
CA SER A 58 7.33 5.24 -20.37
C SER A 58 7.85 6.29 -19.42
N ASP A 59 8.54 7.29 -19.97
CA ASP A 59 8.94 8.51 -19.26
C ASP A 59 7.87 9.63 -19.38
N ASP A 60 6.75 9.36 -20.07
CA ASP A 60 5.67 10.31 -20.23
C ASP A 60 4.75 10.32 -19.00
N ASP A 61 4.76 11.44 -18.26
CA ASP A 61 3.96 11.69 -17.06
C ASP A 61 2.46 11.38 -17.27
N LEU A 62 1.92 11.59 -18.47
CA LEU A 62 0.51 11.30 -18.77
C LEU A 62 0.25 9.79 -18.81
N THR A 63 1.14 9.02 -19.41
CA THR A 63 1.08 7.55 -19.45
C THR A 63 1.21 6.97 -18.04
N VAL A 64 2.16 7.46 -17.24
CA VAL A 64 2.32 7.04 -15.83
C VAL A 64 1.06 7.36 -15.04
N LYS A 65 0.52 8.57 -15.16
CA LYS A 65 -0.72 8.98 -14.50
C LYS A 65 -1.93 8.14 -14.93
N ALA A 66 -2.00 7.75 -16.20
CA ALA A 66 -3.06 6.89 -16.72
C ALA A 66 -2.99 5.49 -16.10
N ALA A 67 -1.81 4.86 -16.10
CA ALA A 67 -1.57 3.56 -15.48
C ALA A 67 -1.92 3.56 -13.98
N LEU A 68 -1.42 4.56 -13.24
CA LEU A 68 -1.73 4.73 -11.82
C LEU A 68 -3.23 4.93 -11.57
N THR A 69 -3.92 5.70 -12.42
CA THR A 69 -5.37 5.90 -12.32
C THR A 69 -6.11 4.58 -12.53
N THR A 70 -5.76 3.81 -13.56
CA THR A 70 -6.37 2.53 -13.89
C THR A 70 -6.17 1.50 -12.77
N LEU A 71 -4.95 1.36 -12.25
CA LEU A 71 -4.64 0.44 -11.14
C LEU A 71 -5.36 0.82 -9.84
N LYS A 72 -5.37 2.12 -9.50
CA LYS A 72 -6.13 2.62 -8.34
C LYS A 72 -7.63 2.38 -8.49
N ALA A 73 -8.17 2.56 -9.69
CA ALA A 73 -9.57 2.28 -10.01
C ALA A 73 -9.89 0.79 -9.85
N LEU A 74 -9.06 -0.12 -10.37
CA LEU A 74 -9.23 -1.56 -10.19
C LEU A 74 -9.28 -1.94 -8.71
N GLY A 75 -8.35 -1.44 -7.90
CA GLY A 75 -8.38 -1.72 -6.47
C GLY A 75 -9.46 -0.99 -5.67
N ASN A 76 -10.00 0.15 -6.18
CA ASN A 76 -11.18 0.80 -5.58
C ASN A 76 -12.44 0.00 -5.88
N MET A 77 -12.50 -0.63 -7.05
CA MET A 77 -13.62 -1.45 -7.50
C MET A 77 -13.76 -2.73 -6.67
N GLY A 78 -12.64 -3.32 -6.23
CA GLY A 78 -12.65 -4.58 -5.46
C GLY A 78 -13.17 -5.79 -6.25
N VAL A 79 -13.39 -5.61 -7.56
CA VAL A 79 -13.79 -6.66 -8.48
C VAL A 79 -12.62 -6.91 -9.42
N MET A 80 -12.16 -8.15 -9.47
CA MET A 80 -11.04 -8.57 -10.29
C MET A 80 -11.43 -9.88 -10.98
N THR A 81 -11.50 -9.90 -12.32
CA THR A 81 -11.63 -11.17 -13.07
C THR A 81 -10.26 -11.84 -13.15
N GLN A 82 -10.21 -13.12 -13.52
CA GLN A 82 -8.95 -13.86 -13.61
C GLN A 82 -8.02 -13.27 -14.68
N GLU A 83 -8.58 -12.81 -15.80
CA GLU A 83 -7.84 -12.19 -16.90
C GLU A 83 -7.22 -10.88 -16.45
N VAL A 84 -8.00 -10.02 -15.80
CA VAL A 84 -7.50 -8.73 -15.31
C VAL A 84 -6.51 -8.92 -14.16
N ALA A 85 -6.73 -9.87 -13.25
CA ALA A 85 -5.75 -10.24 -12.24
C ALA A 85 -4.41 -10.64 -12.88
N THR A 86 -4.45 -11.39 -13.97
CA THR A 86 -3.25 -11.81 -14.71
C THR A 86 -2.54 -10.61 -15.33
N SER A 87 -3.27 -9.68 -15.95
CA SER A 87 -2.68 -8.44 -16.48
C SER A 87 -2.07 -7.55 -15.38
N VAL A 88 -2.73 -7.43 -14.22
CA VAL A 88 -2.23 -6.66 -13.08
C VAL A 88 -0.96 -7.29 -12.50
N LEU A 89 -0.92 -8.61 -12.35
CA LEU A 89 0.28 -9.32 -11.89
C LEU A 89 1.43 -9.20 -12.90
N GLY A 90 1.14 -9.32 -14.20
CA GLY A 90 2.14 -9.08 -15.25
C GLY A 90 2.72 -7.67 -15.15
N CYS A 91 1.86 -6.66 -14.95
CA CYS A 91 2.28 -5.28 -14.76
C CYS A 91 3.20 -5.07 -13.56
N MET A 92 2.94 -5.74 -12.45
CA MET A 92 3.79 -5.75 -11.26
C MET A 92 5.16 -6.39 -11.54
N GLU A 93 5.18 -7.46 -12.34
CA GLU A 93 6.36 -8.27 -12.63
C GLU A 93 7.30 -7.64 -13.67
N THR A 94 6.78 -6.89 -14.65
CA THR A 94 7.56 -6.25 -15.72
C THR A 94 8.59 -5.27 -15.14
N GLU A 95 9.87 -5.51 -15.41
CA GLU A 95 10.97 -4.79 -14.76
C GLU A 95 11.19 -3.38 -15.34
N GLU A 96 10.84 -3.20 -16.61
CA GLU A 96 10.97 -1.94 -17.34
C GLU A 96 9.89 -0.91 -16.97
N VAL A 97 8.83 -1.35 -16.28
CA VAL A 97 7.75 -0.48 -15.79
C VAL A 97 8.21 0.27 -14.55
N GLU A 98 7.82 1.55 -14.45
CA GLU A 98 8.18 2.40 -13.32
C GLU A 98 7.78 1.77 -11.98
N LYS A 99 8.67 1.86 -10.97
CA LYS A 99 8.46 1.28 -9.64
C LYS A 99 7.12 1.70 -9.02
N SER A 100 6.70 2.96 -9.21
CA SER A 100 5.43 3.49 -8.70
C SER A 100 4.21 2.75 -9.25
N ILE A 101 4.22 2.41 -10.54
CA ILE A 101 3.18 1.65 -11.22
C ILE A 101 3.17 0.22 -10.72
N ARG A 102 4.35 -0.39 -10.55
CA ARG A 102 4.48 -1.78 -10.03
C ARG A 102 3.95 -1.90 -8.59
N VAL A 103 4.21 -0.90 -7.75
CA VAL A 103 3.63 -0.81 -6.39
C VAL A 103 2.11 -0.66 -6.46
N ALA A 104 1.61 0.23 -7.30
CA ALA A 104 0.17 0.40 -7.50
C ALA A 104 -0.50 -0.88 -8.05
N ALA A 105 0.22 -1.68 -8.83
CA ALA A 105 -0.25 -2.95 -9.37
C ALA A 105 -0.42 -4.00 -8.27
N ALA A 106 0.55 -4.11 -7.34
CA ALA A 106 0.36 -4.91 -6.14
C ALA A 106 -0.87 -4.42 -5.34
N GLN A 107 -0.93 -3.13 -5.02
CA GLN A 107 -2.01 -2.49 -4.24
C GLN A 107 -3.39 -2.56 -4.91
N ALA A 108 -3.48 -2.91 -6.19
CA ALA A 108 -4.76 -3.11 -6.87
C ALA A 108 -5.54 -4.31 -6.31
N PHE A 109 -4.88 -5.23 -5.59
CA PHE A 109 -5.53 -6.37 -4.94
C PHE A 109 -6.15 -6.06 -3.57
N ARG A 110 -6.02 -4.83 -3.05
CA ARG A 110 -6.43 -4.45 -1.67
C ARG A 110 -7.85 -4.74 -1.24
N GLN A 111 -8.78 -4.82 -2.19
CA GLN A 111 -10.19 -5.13 -1.95
C GLN A 111 -10.68 -6.28 -2.82
N ALA A 112 -9.78 -6.94 -3.56
CA ALA A 112 -10.14 -8.08 -4.38
C ALA A 112 -10.53 -9.26 -3.48
N LYS A 113 -11.46 -10.08 -3.95
CA LYS A 113 -11.74 -11.37 -3.28
C LYS A 113 -10.49 -12.23 -3.32
N CYS A 114 -10.24 -12.95 -2.22
CA CYS A 114 -9.14 -13.88 -2.15
C CYS A 114 -9.21 -14.92 -3.28
N ASN A 115 -8.10 -15.06 -3.99
CA ASN A 115 -7.89 -16.04 -5.04
C ASN A 115 -6.55 -16.72 -4.77
N ARG A 116 -6.56 -18.04 -4.65
CA ARG A 116 -5.39 -18.81 -4.22
C ARG A 116 -4.18 -18.61 -5.14
N THR A 117 -4.39 -18.63 -6.45
CA THR A 117 -3.33 -18.42 -7.45
C THR A 117 -2.72 -17.01 -7.34
N THR A 118 -3.55 -15.99 -7.11
CA THR A 118 -3.08 -14.62 -6.90
C THR A 118 -2.29 -14.51 -5.60
N SER A 119 -2.79 -15.06 -4.50
CA SER A 119 -2.10 -15.07 -3.21
C SER A 119 -0.74 -15.77 -3.30
N GLU A 120 -0.63 -16.93 -3.95
CA GLU A 120 0.63 -17.65 -4.17
C GLU A 120 1.65 -16.80 -4.92
N LYS A 121 1.21 -16.12 -5.98
CA LYS A 121 2.08 -15.23 -6.75
C LYS A 121 2.57 -14.03 -5.93
N LEU A 122 1.69 -13.42 -5.13
CA LEU A 122 2.07 -12.30 -4.26
C LEU A 122 3.04 -12.74 -3.17
N VAL A 123 2.84 -13.92 -2.55
CA VAL A 123 3.78 -14.50 -1.58
C VAL A 123 5.13 -14.75 -2.24
N ASN A 124 5.16 -15.45 -3.38
CA ASN A 124 6.39 -15.74 -4.12
C ASN A 124 7.16 -14.48 -4.51
N PHE A 125 6.45 -13.41 -4.91
CA PHE A 125 7.06 -12.13 -5.23
C PHE A 125 7.63 -11.46 -3.96
N ALA A 126 6.88 -11.46 -2.86
CA ALA A 126 7.28 -10.85 -1.59
C ALA A 126 8.56 -11.48 -1.01
N VAL A 127 8.70 -12.81 -1.10
CA VAL A 127 9.84 -13.53 -0.50
C VAL A 127 11.07 -13.62 -1.42
N ASN A 128 10.98 -13.15 -2.67
CA ASN A 128 12.09 -13.23 -3.62
C ASN A 128 13.10 -12.07 -3.42
N PRO A 129 14.36 -12.34 -3.03
CA PRO A 129 15.37 -11.31 -2.76
C PRO A 129 15.77 -10.49 -3.98
N GLU A 130 15.59 -11.01 -5.20
CA GLU A 130 15.94 -10.32 -6.44
C GLU A 130 14.94 -9.21 -6.82
N LYS A 131 13.82 -9.09 -6.10
CA LYS A 131 12.77 -8.12 -6.41
C LYS A 131 12.94 -6.80 -5.64
N PRO A 132 12.48 -5.67 -6.20
CA PRO A 132 12.68 -4.36 -5.56
C PRO A 132 11.98 -4.25 -4.19
N THR A 133 12.67 -3.66 -3.21
CA THR A 133 12.19 -3.47 -1.81
C THR A 133 10.73 -3.03 -1.71
N GLU A 134 10.37 -1.93 -2.37
CA GLU A 134 9.04 -1.31 -2.27
C GLU A 134 7.94 -2.23 -2.83
N VAL A 135 8.21 -2.89 -3.98
CA VAL A 135 7.24 -3.78 -4.62
C VAL A 135 7.07 -5.07 -3.82
N ARG A 136 8.16 -5.59 -3.22
CA ARG A 136 8.10 -6.75 -2.33
C ARG A 136 7.23 -6.48 -1.10
N ILE A 137 7.41 -5.31 -0.47
CA ILE A 137 6.60 -4.91 0.69
C ILE A 137 5.14 -4.72 0.29
N ALA A 138 4.87 -4.09 -0.86
CA ALA A 138 3.51 -3.95 -1.37
C ALA A 138 2.86 -5.31 -1.67
N ALA A 139 3.56 -6.22 -2.34
CA ALA A 139 3.07 -7.57 -2.60
C ALA A 139 2.79 -8.34 -1.31
N TYR A 140 3.68 -8.22 -0.32
CA TYR A 140 3.50 -8.82 1.00
C TYR A 140 2.23 -8.33 1.71
N LEU A 141 1.99 -7.02 1.77
CA LEU A 141 0.80 -6.45 2.41
C LEU A 141 -0.50 -6.96 1.78
N GLU A 142 -0.48 -7.21 0.47
CA GLU A 142 -1.63 -7.73 -0.26
C GLU A 142 -1.77 -9.25 -0.16
N ALA A 143 -0.65 -9.98 -0.08
CA ALA A 143 -0.65 -11.42 0.16
C ALA A 143 -1.27 -11.77 1.52
N VAL A 144 -0.85 -11.07 2.59
CA VAL A 144 -1.22 -11.38 3.98
C VAL A 144 -2.73 -11.32 4.23
N LYS A 145 -3.47 -10.47 3.51
CA LYS A 145 -4.93 -10.36 3.62
C LYS A 145 -5.66 -11.67 3.27
N CYS A 146 -5.02 -12.51 2.47
CA CYS A 146 -5.56 -13.78 1.97
C CYS A 146 -4.61 -14.96 2.22
N ALA A 147 -3.65 -14.81 3.14
CA ALA A 147 -2.66 -15.83 3.45
C ALA A 147 -3.25 -16.97 4.27
N GLU A 148 -2.81 -18.19 3.97
CA GLU A 148 -3.07 -19.39 4.76
C GLU A 148 -1.86 -19.70 5.66
N GLU A 149 -1.99 -20.67 6.57
CA GLU A 149 -0.90 -21.07 7.48
C GLU A 149 0.42 -21.37 6.73
N ARG A 150 0.36 -22.13 5.63
CA ARG A 150 1.51 -22.44 4.77
C ARG A 150 2.19 -21.20 4.17
N ASP A 151 1.43 -20.14 3.89
CA ASP A 151 1.98 -18.90 3.36
C ASP A 151 2.78 -18.17 4.45
N PHE A 152 2.26 -18.16 5.68
CA PHE A 152 2.98 -17.58 6.81
C PHE A 152 4.25 -18.36 7.16
N GLU A 153 4.22 -19.68 7.10
CA GLU A 153 5.41 -20.52 7.29
C GLU A 153 6.49 -20.18 6.26
N GLU A 154 6.13 -20.11 4.97
CA GLU A 154 7.06 -19.74 3.90
C GLU A 154 7.60 -18.32 4.07
N ILE A 155 6.72 -17.34 4.35
CA ILE A 155 7.12 -15.95 4.59
C ILE A 155 8.12 -15.89 5.75
N VAL A 156 7.82 -16.51 6.89
CA VAL A 156 8.72 -16.47 8.05
C VAL A 156 10.03 -17.18 7.75
N PHE A 157 10.00 -18.34 7.08
CA PHE A 157 11.21 -19.07 6.71
C PHE A 157 12.13 -18.25 5.81
N GLN A 158 11.59 -17.63 4.75
CA GLN A 158 12.39 -16.83 3.82
C GLN A 158 12.87 -15.52 4.44
N ILE A 159 12.00 -14.81 5.17
CA ILE A 159 12.35 -13.51 5.75
C ILE A 159 13.31 -13.63 6.93
N SER A 160 13.35 -14.78 7.62
CA SER A 160 14.32 -15.02 8.69
C SER A 160 15.78 -14.93 8.21
N LYS A 161 16.05 -15.30 6.95
CA LYS A 161 17.36 -15.28 6.29
C LYS A 161 17.53 -14.11 5.30
N GLU A 162 16.63 -13.14 5.31
CA GLU A 162 16.65 -12.00 4.40
C GLU A 162 17.82 -11.04 4.69
N GLU A 163 18.59 -10.70 3.65
CA GLU A 163 19.70 -9.77 3.74
C GLU A 163 19.25 -8.31 3.61
N ASN A 164 18.17 -8.04 2.85
CA ASN A 164 17.58 -6.73 2.76
C ASN A 164 16.91 -6.36 4.09
N THR A 165 17.68 -5.63 4.91
CA THR A 165 17.24 -5.18 6.24
C THR A 165 15.95 -4.35 6.23
N GLN A 166 15.61 -3.69 5.12
CA GLN A 166 14.36 -2.93 5.00
C GLN A 166 13.16 -3.87 4.87
N VAL A 167 13.23 -4.84 3.95
CA VAL A 167 12.16 -5.85 3.79
C VAL A 167 12.02 -6.67 5.06
N ARG A 168 13.15 -7.14 5.63
CA ARG A 168 13.16 -7.95 6.85
C ARG A 168 12.55 -7.21 8.03
N ALA A 169 12.97 -5.98 8.30
CA ALA A 169 12.46 -5.20 9.42
C ALA A 169 10.96 -4.92 9.28
N PHE A 170 10.50 -4.59 8.07
CA PHE A 170 9.09 -4.35 7.80
C PHE A 170 8.24 -5.60 8.07
N ILE A 171 8.55 -6.71 7.39
CA ILE A 171 7.73 -7.91 7.44
C ILE A 171 7.71 -8.51 8.86
N LEU A 172 8.87 -8.61 9.52
CA LEU A 172 8.92 -9.14 10.90
C LEU A 172 8.12 -8.24 11.86
N SER A 173 8.19 -6.92 11.73
CA SER A 173 7.37 -6.02 12.55
C SER A 173 5.88 -6.17 12.31
N HIS A 174 5.45 -6.29 11.06
CA HIS A 174 4.03 -6.46 10.74
C HIS A 174 3.51 -7.81 11.24
N LEU A 175 4.23 -8.90 11.05
CA LEU A 175 3.82 -10.21 11.57
C LEU A 175 3.72 -10.22 13.10
N LEU A 176 4.67 -9.59 13.81
CA LEU A 176 4.62 -9.45 15.27
C LEU A 176 3.42 -8.61 15.72
N ASN A 177 3.11 -7.54 15.00
CA ASN A 177 1.94 -6.72 15.26
C ASN A 177 0.65 -7.50 15.02
N LEU A 178 0.55 -8.30 13.94
CA LEU A 178 -0.59 -9.18 13.70
C LEU A 178 -0.80 -10.21 14.82
N GLN A 179 0.28 -10.77 15.39
CA GLN A 179 0.20 -11.66 16.55
C GLN A 179 -0.33 -10.97 17.82
N GLN A 180 -0.11 -9.65 17.95
CA GLN A 180 -0.41 -8.89 19.16
C GLN A 180 -1.67 -8.02 19.04
N SER A 181 -2.17 -7.81 17.81
CA SER A 181 -3.27 -6.90 17.54
C SER A 181 -4.55 -7.32 18.25
N ASP A 182 -5.26 -6.34 18.80
CA ASP A 182 -6.58 -6.50 19.39
C ASP A 182 -7.71 -6.15 18.40
N ALA A 183 -7.38 -5.75 17.17
CA ALA A 183 -8.36 -5.40 16.15
C ALA A 183 -9.20 -6.63 15.76
N PRO A 184 -10.55 -6.55 15.80
CA PRO A 184 -11.42 -7.70 15.48
C PRO A 184 -11.22 -8.30 14.08
N ASP A 185 -10.95 -7.47 13.09
CA ASP A 185 -10.69 -7.88 11.70
C ASP A 185 -9.37 -8.65 11.51
N LYS A 186 -8.43 -8.53 12.46
CA LYS A 186 -7.15 -9.25 12.44
C LYS A 186 -7.20 -10.57 13.22
N LEU A 187 -8.34 -10.93 13.83
CA LEU A 187 -8.48 -12.13 14.66
C LEU A 187 -8.09 -13.42 13.94
N HIS A 188 -8.52 -13.58 12.68
CA HIS A 188 -8.19 -14.77 11.90
C HIS A 188 -6.69 -14.86 11.59
N LEU A 189 -6.07 -13.75 11.20
CA LEU A 189 -4.62 -13.71 10.93
C LEU A 189 -3.82 -13.99 12.20
N ARG A 190 -4.24 -13.43 13.35
CA ARG A 190 -3.65 -13.72 14.66
C ARG A 190 -3.73 -15.21 15.02
N TYR A 191 -4.87 -15.84 14.74
CA TYR A 191 -5.04 -17.28 14.93
C TYR A 191 -4.07 -18.09 14.08
N LEU A 192 -3.96 -17.81 12.78
CA LEU A 192 -3.03 -18.50 11.87
C LEU A 192 -1.56 -18.33 12.31
N LEU A 193 -1.22 -17.20 12.93
CA LEU A 193 0.13 -16.92 13.40
C LEU A 193 0.43 -17.46 14.80
N THR A 194 -0.54 -18.03 15.54
CA THR A 194 -0.39 -18.34 16.98
C THR A 194 0.76 -19.30 17.28
N ASN A 195 1.01 -20.28 16.40
CA ASN A 195 2.07 -21.29 16.59
C ASN A 195 3.36 -20.97 15.84
N ILE A 196 3.42 -19.83 15.14
CA ILE A 196 4.57 -19.45 14.32
C ILE A 196 5.53 -18.59 15.15
N VAL A 197 6.77 -19.05 15.32
CA VAL A 197 7.79 -18.31 16.06
C VAL A 197 8.41 -17.26 15.14
N ILE A 198 8.08 -15.99 15.36
CA ILE A 198 8.62 -14.88 14.55
C ILE A 198 9.91 -14.35 15.20
N PRO A 199 11.03 -14.28 14.45
CA PRO A 199 12.26 -13.67 14.94
C PRO A 199 12.08 -12.20 15.36
N ARG A 200 12.77 -11.82 16.44
CA ARG A 200 12.77 -10.44 16.98
C ARG A 200 14.13 -9.74 16.84
N ASP A 201 15.08 -10.39 16.18
CA ASP A 201 16.45 -9.95 15.97
C ASP A 201 16.56 -9.01 14.76
N PHE A 202 15.83 -7.90 14.78
CA PHE A 202 15.92 -6.86 13.76
C PHE A 202 15.95 -5.47 14.39
N ASN A 203 16.53 -4.52 13.68
CA ASN A 203 16.68 -3.16 14.21
C ASN A 203 15.32 -2.46 14.27
N ALA A 204 15.02 -1.83 15.41
CA ALA A 204 13.76 -1.15 15.67
C ALA A 204 13.82 0.37 15.50
N ASP A 205 14.92 0.93 15.00
CA ASP A 205 15.02 2.37 14.73
C ASP A 205 14.16 2.77 13.51
N ILE A 206 12.95 3.25 13.79
CA ILE A 206 11.95 3.72 12.81
C ILE A 206 12.44 4.85 11.91
N ARG A 207 13.55 5.51 12.26
CA ARG A 207 14.15 6.60 11.48
C ARG A 207 15.07 6.10 10.38
N LYS A 208 15.35 4.80 10.33
CA LYS A 208 16.31 4.18 9.40
C LYS A 208 15.77 2.94 8.71
N TYR A 209 14.89 2.21 9.39
CA TYR A 209 14.37 0.94 8.90
C TYR A 209 12.87 1.01 8.67
N SER A 210 12.43 0.38 7.58
CA SER A 210 11.03 0.16 7.29
C SER A 210 10.36 -0.56 8.46
N ARG A 211 9.13 -0.15 8.77
CA ARG A 211 8.41 -0.60 9.95
C ARG A 211 6.90 -0.54 9.71
N ASN A 212 6.20 -1.55 10.19
CA ASN A 212 4.77 -1.46 10.49
C ASN A 212 4.58 -1.21 11.99
N ILE A 213 3.64 -0.33 12.31
CA ILE A 213 3.24 0.02 13.67
C ILE A 213 1.73 -0.22 13.77
N ASP A 214 1.29 -1.03 14.72
CA ASP A 214 -0.13 -1.26 15.03
C ASP A 214 -0.39 -0.86 16.48
N LEU A 215 -1.33 0.06 16.68
CA LEU A 215 -1.88 0.40 17.98
C LEU A 215 -3.38 0.11 17.93
N SER A 216 -3.78 -1.00 18.53
CA SER A 216 -5.17 -1.46 18.51
C SER A 216 -5.67 -1.72 19.93
N TYR A 217 -6.95 -1.44 20.15
CA TYR A 217 -7.67 -1.74 21.38
C TYR A 217 -9.10 -2.14 21.05
N PHE A 218 -9.58 -3.21 21.67
CA PHE A 218 -10.97 -3.64 21.58
C PHE A 218 -11.49 -4.05 22.95
N SER A 219 -12.70 -3.59 23.30
CA SER A 219 -13.38 -3.91 24.54
C SER A 219 -14.56 -4.85 24.26
N PRO A 220 -14.43 -6.17 24.47
CA PRO A 220 -15.50 -7.13 24.19
C PRO A 220 -16.79 -6.84 24.97
N SER A 221 -16.69 -6.36 26.21
CA SER A 221 -17.85 -6.05 27.06
C SER A 221 -18.66 -4.84 26.57
N ALA A 222 -18.01 -3.93 25.85
CA ALA A 222 -18.63 -2.71 25.34
C ALA A 222 -18.90 -2.78 23.83
N GLY A 223 -18.42 -3.83 23.16
CA GLY A 223 -18.53 -3.99 21.71
C GLY A 223 -17.76 -2.95 20.90
N VAL A 224 -16.90 -2.12 21.51
CA VAL A 224 -16.22 -1.01 20.83
C VAL A 224 -14.71 -1.17 20.79
N GLY A 225 -14.09 -0.68 19.72
CA GLY A 225 -12.63 -0.62 19.59
C GLY A 225 -12.16 0.49 18.68
N ALA A 226 -10.85 0.73 18.72
CA ALA A 226 -10.16 1.69 17.88
C ALA A 226 -8.79 1.13 17.48
N GLY A 227 -8.35 1.48 16.28
CA GLY A 227 -7.05 1.10 15.76
C GLY A 227 -6.38 2.26 15.01
N LEU A 228 -5.06 2.33 15.13
CA LEU A 228 -4.18 3.14 14.33
C LEU A 228 -3.06 2.25 13.81
N GLU A 229 -2.95 2.14 12.50
CA GLU A 229 -1.88 1.42 11.83
C GLU A 229 -1.06 2.38 10.97
N SER A 230 0.26 2.18 10.92
CA SER A 230 1.15 2.94 10.05
C SER A 230 2.21 2.06 9.41
N ASN A 231 2.40 2.26 8.11
CA ASN A 231 3.51 1.67 7.37
C ASN A 231 4.51 2.75 7.00
N ILE A 232 5.77 2.52 7.34
CA ILE A 232 6.90 3.37 6.99
C ILE A 232 7.82 2.51 6.11
N ILE A 233 8.06 2.93 4.87
CA ILE A 233 8.82 2.15 3.90
C ILE A 233 10.02 2.95 3.44
N TYR A 234 11.22 2.45 3.72
CA TYR A 234 12.49 2.93 3.18
C TYR A 234 12.96 2.03 2.02
N ASP A 235 13.73 2.63 1.12
CA ASP A 235 14.55 1.86 0.18
C ASP A 235 15.95 1.66 0.76
N ALA A 236 16.67 0.65 0.25
CA ALA A 236 18.04 0.38 0.70
C ALA A 236 18.93 1.60 0.44
N GLY A 237 19.67 2.04 1.46
CA GLY A 237 20.57 3.20 1.38
C GLY A 237 19.88 4.57 1.42
N SER A 238 18.54 4.65 1.53
CA SER A 238 17.84 5.92 1.70
C SER A 238 17.73 6.33 3.18
N PHE A 239 17.93 7.61 3.47
CA PHE A 239 17.68 8.21 4.79
C PHE A 239 16.30 8.89 4.88
N VAL A 240 15.56 8.92 3.77
CA VAL A 240 14.18 9.41 3.68
C VAL A 240 13.29 8.23 3.31
N PRO A 241 12.15 8.03 4.01
CA PRO A 241 11.23 6.97 3.63
C PRO A 241 10.65 7.26 2.25
N ARG A 242 10.51 6.21 1.44
CA ARG A 242 9.81 6.25 0.15
C ARG A 242 8.32 6.47 0.34
N SER A 243 7.72 5.87 1.36
CA SER A 243 6.33 6.13 1.69
C SER A 243 6.06 6.05 3.18
N ILE A 244 5.05 6.79 3.59
CA ILE A 244 4.44 6.69 4.92
C ILE A 244 2.93 6.72 4.71
N ASP A 245 2.23 5.78 5.33
CA ASP A 245 0.78 5.80 5.43
C ASP A 245 0.28 5.58 6.86
N PHE A 246 -0.94 6.05 7.09
CA PHE A 246 -1.67 5.94 8.35
C PHE A 246 -3.11 5.51 8.05
N ASN A 247 -3.56 4.47 8.74
CA ASN A 247 -4.90 3.91 8.63
C ASN A 247 -5.58 3.96 10.01
N ILE A 248 -6.77 4.54 10.07
CA ILE A 248 -7.55 4.69 11.29
C ILE A 248 -8.77 3.79 11.18
N THR A 249 -8.96 2.91 12.17
CA THR A 249 -10.09 2.01 12.25
C THR A 249 -10.91 2.23 13.52
N ALA A 250 -12.20 2.01 13.43
CA ALA A 250 -13.10 1.89 14.57
C ALA A 250 -13.84 0.56 14.48
N ALA A 251 -14.11 -0.06 15.61
CA ALA A 251 -14.88 -1.29 15.68
C ALA A 251 -16.15 -1.10 16.49
N LEU A 252 -17.28 -1.62 16.00
CA LEU A 252 -18.57 -1.64 16.70
C LEU A 252 -19.20 -3.03 16.56
N GLU A 253 -19.59 -3.63 17.68
CA GLU A 253 -20.10 -5.01 17.78
C GLU A 253 -19.18 -6.03 17.09
N GLY A 254 -17.86 -5.82 17.22
CA GLY A 254 -16.83 -6.67 16.60
C GLY A 254 -16.64 -6.48 15.10
N ILE A 255 -17.36 -5.53 14.47
CA ILE A 255 -17.18 -5.18 13.06
C ILE A 255 -16.24 -3.99 12.96
N SER A 256 -15.05 -4.21 12.39
CA SER A 256 -14.09 -3.14 12.10
C SER A 256 -14.46 -2.36 10.83
N MET A 257 -14.28 -1.05 10.89
CA MET A 257 -14.52 -0.11 9.80
C MET A 257 -13.31 0.80 9.67
N ASN A 258 -12.79 0.96 8.45
CA ASN A 258 -11.83 2.01 8.15
C ASN A 258 -12.55 3.36 8.13
N ILE A 259 -12.07 4.30 8.96
CA ILE A 259 -12.62 5.65 9.12
C ILE A 259 -11.83 6.67 8.31
N GLY A 260 -10.56 6.38 8.05
CA GLY A 260 -9.73 7.21 7.19
C GLY A 260 -8.38 6.59 6.94
N GLU A 261 -7.79 6.99 5.83
CA GLU A 261 -6.43 6.65 5.44
C GLU A 261 -5.77 7.88 4.85
N VAL A 262 -4.52 8.13 5.20
CA VAL A 262 -3.68 9.16 4.58
C VAL A 262 -2.30 8.58 4.31
N GLY A 263 -1.80 8.81 3.11
CA GLY A 263 -0.48 8.33 2.70
C GLY A 263 0.25 9.38 1.87
N ALA A 264 1.57 9.40 2.02
CA ALA A 264 2.47 10.22 1.23
C ALA A 264 3.59 9.34 0.67
N ARG A 265 3.98 9.61 -0.57
CA ARG A 265 5.13 8.99 -1.23
C ARG A 265 6.13 10.08 -1.59
N PHE A 266 7.40 9.80 -1.36
CA PHE A 266 8.51 10.73 -1.48
C PHE A 266 9.55 10.16 -2.47
N GLU A 267 9.75 10.88 -3.57
CA GLU A 267 10.76 10.57 -4.58
C GLU A 267 11.52 11.84 -4.95
N GLY A 268 12.84 11.74 -5.08
CA GLY A 268 13.69 12.86 -5.50
C GLY A 268 13.84 13.99 -4.47
N LEU A 269 13.42 13.79 -3.22
CA LEU A 269 13.51 14.78 -2.15
C LEU A 269 14.80 14.68 -1.34
N GLU A 270 15.58 13.63 -1.53
CA GLU A 270 16.84 13.40 -0.82
C GLU A 270 17.83 14.57 -0.97
N PRO A 271 18.06 15.15 -2.17
CA PRO A 271 18.97 16.29 -2.29
C PRO A 271 18.46 17.53 -1.53
N VAL A 272 17.15 17.75 -1.51
CA VAL A 272 16.52 18.88 -0.80
C VAL A 272 16.65 18.71 0.71
N ILE A 273 16.35 17.51 1.22
CA ILE A 273 16.43 17.20 2.64
C ILE A 273 17.89 17.20 3.10
N GLU A 274 18.83 16.68 2.31
CA GLU A 274 20.26 16.75 2.61
C GLU A 274 20.75 18.21 2.65
N HIS A 275 20.30 19.06 1.73
CA HIS A 275 20.64 20.48 1.73
C HIS A 275 20.10 21.22 2.96
N LEU A 276 18.94 20.83 3.47
CA LEU A 276 18.33 21.47 4.64
C LEU A 276 18.90 20.93 5.96
N PHE A 277 18.97 19.60 6.11
CA PHE A 277 19.18 18.90 7.37
C PHE A 277 20.47 18.08 7.44
N GLY A 278 21.19 17.92 6.32
CA GLY A 278 22.44 17.17 6.27
C GLY A 278 23.54 17.81 7.13
N PRO A 279 24.70 17.13 7.28
CA PRO A 279 25.81 17.63 8.11
C PRO A 279 26.35 19.00 7.68
N LYS A 280 26.13 19.40 6.42
CA LYS A 280 26.47 20.72 5.86
C LYS A 280 25.22 21.57 5.55
N GLY A 281 24.07 21.17 6.06
CA GLY A 281 22.77 21.72 5.69
C GLY A 281 22.49 23.10 6.27
N TYR A 282 21.49 23.78 5.69
CA TYR A 282 21.09 25.13 6.07
C TYR A 282 20.80 25.26 7.57
N ILE A 283 20.07 24.31 8.15
CA ILE A 283 19.63 24.36 9.54
C ILE A 283 20.79 24.12 10.52
N GLN A 284 21.82 23.38 10.12
CA GLN A 284 23.03 23.19 10.93
C GLN A 284 23.97 24.41 10.89
N LYS A 285 23.93 25.19 9.80
CA LYS A 285 24.74 26.39 9.61
C LYS A 285 24.05 27.66 10.12
N ALA A 286 22.74 27.68 10.15
CA ALA A 286 21.95 28.80 10.66
C ALA A 286 21.78 28.67 12.17
N SER A 287 22.16 29.70 12.93
CA SER A 287 21.77 29.79 14.34
C SER A 287 20.25 29.87 14.45
N VAL A 288 19.67 29.29 15.51
CA VAL A 288 18.22 29.34 15.77
C VAL A 288 17.69 30.78 15.68
N GLY A 289 18.47 31.77 16.13
CA GLY A 289 18.13 33.19 16.01
C GLY A 289 18.03 33.71 14.57
N GLN A 290 18.87 33.21 13.65
CA GLN A 290 18.80 33.58 12.23
C GLN A 290 17.53 33.02 11.57
N ILE A 291 17.19 31.76 11.83
CA ILE A 291 15.97 31.12 11.31
C ILE A 291 14.72 31.86 11.79
N PHE A 292 14.62 32.16 13.08
CA PHE A 292 13.49 32.92 13.63
C PHE A 292 13.40 34.34 13.04
N SER A 293 14.54 35.02 12.84
CA SER A 293 14.55 36.37 12.27
C SER A 293 14.11 36.42 10.80
N GLU A 294 14.40 35.38 10.02
CA GLU A 294 13.96 35.27 8.63
C GLU A 294 12.48 34.93 8.49
N ILE A 295 11.98 34.01 9.34
CA ILE A 295 10.55 33.69 9.41
C ILE A 295 9.76 34.94 9.82
N ALA A 296 10.21 35.67 10.84
CA ALA A 296 9.57 36.91 11.29
C ALA A 296 9.54 37.97 10.17
N LYS A 297 10.66 38.16 9.44
CA LYS A 297 10.72 39.10 8.31
C LYS A 297 9.80 38.72 7.16
N ASN A 298 9.64 37.42 6.87
CA ASN A 298 8.75 36.95 5.80
C ASN A 298 7.27 37.09 6.17
N VAL A 299 6.92 36.93 7.45
CA VAL A 299 5.56 37.19 7.96
C VAL A 299 5.22 38.69 7.90
N GLU A 300 6.17 39.58 8.22
CA GLU A 300 5.97 41.03 8.06
C GLU A 300 5.87 41.48 6.59
N LYS A 301 6.51 40.76 5.66
CA LYS A 301 6.48 41.08 4.23
C LYS A 301 5.20 40.63 3.52
N ASN A 302 4.59 39.53 3.97
CA ASN A 302 3.38 38.96 3.39
C ASN A 302 2.10 39.41 4.12
N GLY A 303 2.24 40.18 5.20
CA GLY A 303 1.14 40.81 5.95
C GLY A 303 0.84 42.26 5.54
N LYS A 304 1.36 42.72 4.38
CA LYS A 304 1.04 44.02 3.76
C LYS A 304 0.42 43.83 2.39
#